data_AF-A0A1C6Z0V0-F1
#
_entry.id   AF-A0A1C6Z0V0-F1
#
_cell.length_a   1.000
_cell.length_b   1.000
_cell.length_c   1.000
_cell.angle_alpha   90.00
_cell.angle_beta   90.00
_cell.angle_gamma   90.00
#
_symmetry.space_group_name_H-M   'P 1'
#
loop_
_entity.id
_entity.type
_entity.pdbx_description
1 polymer ?
#
loop_
_entity_poly.entity_id
_entity_poly.type
_entity_poly.pdbx_seq_one_letter_code
_entity_poly.pdbx_strand_id
1 'polypeptide(L)'
;MNAYVYPLNPVLAIDPQGLNNVDVIVNNNGIGHVGLHMGTGDDELLYDPGGSFVTPRGIPSGSGGTFSGSDANLNDFLKYQYAYGPDVRVYSFEITPDEDKKIRDNIDEQGGCSPLYCALCSSNVLNGIGPFKTLGTIRTPWGMNDAMKKILYPTPNLPFGSWLISPAF
;
A
#
# COMPACT_ATOMS: atom_id res chain seq x y z
N MET A 1 -45.78 -18.73 16.94
CA MET A 1 -45.27 -17.35 17.14
C MET A 1 -43.75 -17.46 17.20
N ASN A 2 -43.05 -17.02 16.16
CA ASN A 2 -41.59 -16.96 16.17
C ASN A 2 -41.18 -15.54 16.55
N ALA A 3 -40.54 -15.41 17.70
CA ALA A 3 -39.93 -14.16 18.12
C ALA A 3 -38.65 -13.96 17.31
N TYR A 4 -38.69 -13.04 16.34
CA TYR A 4 -37.49 -12.54 15.69
C TYR A 4 -36.81 -11.59 16.68
N VAL A 5 -35.72 -12.06 17.28
CA VAL A 5 -34.80 -11.20 18.03
C VAL A 5 -33.97 -10.45 17.00
N TYR A 6 -34.23 -9.16 16.84
CA TYR A 6 -33.32 -8.29 16.12
C TYR A 6 -32.06 -8.09 16.98
N PRO A 7 -30.85 -8.34 16.48
CA PRO A 7 -29.65 -7.97 17.21
C PRO A 7 -29.60 -6.44 17.34
N LEU A 8 -29.58 -5.98 18.59
CA LEU A 8 -29.19 -4.63 18.95
C LEU A 8 -27.76 -4.39 18.43
N ASN A 9 -27.61 -3.41 17.55
CA ASN A 9 -26.37 -2.95 16.90
C ASN A 9 -25.72 -3.87 15.84
N PRO A 10 -26.10 -3.74 14.56
CA PRO A 10 -25.39 -4.38 13.44
C PRO A 10 -23.97 -3.82 13.18
N VAL A 11 -23.57 -2.73 13.85
CA VAL A 11 -22.25 -2.10 13.66
C VAL A 11 -21.11 -2.93 14.29
N LEU A 12 -21.39 -3.75 15.31
CA LEU A 12 -20.40 -4.61 15.98
C LEU A 12 -20.18 -5.96 15.27
N ALA A 13 -20.87 -6.23 14.15
CA ALA A 13 -20.70 -7.43 13.34
C ALA A 13 -19.78 -7.20 12.12
N ILE A 14 -19.19 -6.01 12.00
CA ILE A 14 -18.37 -5.56 10.87
C ILE A 14 -16.93 -5.44 11.38
N ASP A 15 -16.05 -6.34 10.94
CA ASP A 15 -14.63 -6.43 11.29
C ASP A 15 -14.30 -6.44 12.82
N PRO A 16 -14.25 -7.61 13.47
CA PRO A 16 -13.90 -7.72 14.88
C PRO A 16 -12.45 -7.33 15.21
N GLN A 17 -11.58 -7.15 14.21
CA GLN A 17 -10.19 -6.74 14.39
C GLN A 17 -9.95 -5.25 14.07
N GLY A 18 -10.90 -4.60 13.38
CA GLY A 18 -10.78 -3.20 12.97
C GLY A 18 -9.55 -2.94 12.11
N LEU A 19 -9.23 -3.87 11.21
CA LEU A 19 -8.07 -3.76 10.33
C LEU A 19 -8.30 -2.69 9.28
N ASN A 20 -7.26 -1.90 9.07
CA ASN A 20 -7.15 -0.97 7.97
C ASN A 20 -6.43 -1.66 6.80
N ASN A 21 -6.42 -0.99 5.65
CA ASN A 21 -5.68 -1.44 4.49
C ASN A 21 -4.64 -0.41 4.07
N VAL A 22 -3.48 -0.91 3.64
CA VAL A 22 -2.52 -0.14 2.86
C VAL A 22 -2.32 -0.80 1.51
N ASP A 23 -2.52 -0.02 0.46
CA ASP A 23 -2.24 -0.38 -0.91
C ASP A 23 -0.87 0.18 -1.30
N VAL A 24 0.02 -0.71 -1.76
CA VAL A 24 1.28 -0.33 -2.39
C VAL A 24 1.10 -0.40 -3.89
N ILE A 25 1.08 0.76 -4.54
CA ILE A 25 0.92 0.90 -5.98
C ILE A 25 2.30 0.98 -6.59
N VAL A 26 2.61 0.05 -7.49
CA VAL A 26 3.88 0.01 -8.22
C VAL A 26 3.61 0.10 -9.71
N ASN A 27 4.03 1.20 -10.33
CA ASN A 27 4.12 1.34 -11.77
C ASN A 27 5.50 0.87 -12.21
N ASN A 28 5.54 -0.20 -12.99
CA ASN A 28 6.76 -0.87 -13.39
C ASN A 28 7.12 -0.59 -14.87
N ASN A 29 6.40 0.33 -15.51
CA ASN A 29 6.66 0.80 -16.88
C ASN A 29 7.70 1.95 -16.88
N GLY A 30 8.58 1.99 -17.89
CA GLY A 30 9.48 3.12 -18.12
C GLY A 30 10.46 3.38 -16.97
N ILE A 31 10.44 4.60 -16.40
CA ILE A 31 11.23 4.96 -15.21
C ILE A 31 10.60 4.38 -13.92
N GLY A 32 9.33 3.99 -14.00
CA GLY A 32 8.55 3.44 -12.91
C GLY A 32 8.13 4.47 -11.87
N HIS A 33 7.25 4.05 -10.96
CA HIS A 33 6.79 4.87 -9.85
C HIS A 33 6.26 4.01 -8.69
N VAL A 34 6.28 4.54 -7.47
CA VAL A 34 5.67 3.93 -6.29
C VAL A 34 4.84 4.96 -5.56
N GLY A 35 3.60 4.61 -5.23
CA GLY A 35 2.72 5.39 -4.36
C GLY A 35 2.04 4.49 -3.33
N LEU A 36 1.52 5.09 -2.26
CA LEU A 36 0.77 4.40 -1.22
C LEU A 36 -0.64 4.97 -1.13
N HIS A 37 -1.63 4.12 -0.87
CA HIS A 37 -3.00 4.54 -0.59
C HIS A 37 -3.51 3.85 0.67
N MET A 38 -4.22 4.58 1.53
CA MET A 38 -4.65 4.13 2.85
C MET A 38 -5.99 4.71 3.23
N GLY A 39 -6.80 3.95 3.97
CA GLY A 39 -8.09 4.40 4.49
C GLY A 39 -9.19 4.53 3.42
N THR A 40 -10.30 5.14 3.80
CA THR A 40 -11.47 5.37 2.95
C THR A 40 -12.23 6.63 3.39
N GLY A 41 -12.88 7.34 2.47
CA GLY A 41 -13.75 8.46 2.82
C GLY A 41 -12.94 9.66 3.32
N ASP A 42 -13.28 10.20 4.49
CA ASP A 42 -12.58 11.38 5.02
C ASP A 42 -11.17 11.07 5.54
N ASP A 43 -10.89 9.81 5.91
CA ASP A 43 -9.58 9.34 6.37
C ASP A 43 -8.68 8.81 5.24
N GLU A 44 -9.15 8.91 3.99
CA GLU A 44 -8.41 8.49 2.80
C GLU A 44 -7.14 9.34 2.63
N LEU A 45 -6.01 8.66 2.40
CA LEU A 45 -4.70 9.26 2.20
C LEU A 45 -4.04 8.60 1.00
N LEU A 46 -3.58 9.43 0.07
CA LEU A 46 -2.73 9.01 -1.04
C LEU A 46 -1.38 9.69 -0.87
N TYR A 47 -0.32 8.90 -0.83
CA TYR A 47 1.05 9.37 -0.77
C TYR A 47 1.75 9.10 -2.11
N ASP A 48 2.08 10.18 -2.80
CA ASP A 48 2.75 10.23 -4.11
C ASP A 48 4.16 10.84 -3.98
N PRO A 49 5.10 10.20 -3.27
CA PRO A 49 6.38 10.81 -2.94
C PRO A 49 7.24 11.09 -4.18
N GLY A 50 7.47 12.38 -4.46
CA GLY A 50 8.24 12.79 -5.64
C GLY A 50 7.56 12.44 -6.97
N GLY A 51 6.27 12.14 -6.93
CA GLY A 51 5.44 11.98 -8.11
C GLY A 51 4.95 13.32 -8.64
N SER A 52 4.20 13.24 -9.73
CA SER A 52 3.62 14.40 -10.41
C SER A 52 2.13 14.20 -10.68
N PHE A 53 1.48 13.35 -9.90
CA PHE A 53 0.04 13.24 -9.95
C PHE A 53 -0.59 14.61 -9.62
N VAL A 54 -1.60 14.94 -10.39
CA VAL A 54 -2.46 16.10 -10.19
C VAL A 54 -3.88 15.57 -10.32
N THR A 55 -4.75 15.92 -9.38
CA THR A 55 -6.13 15.43 -9.42
C THR A 55 -6.83 15.89 -10.71
N PRO A 56 -7.93 15.24 -11.13
CA PRO A 56 -8.68 15.69 -12.31
C PRO A 56 -9.15 17.15 -12.23
N ARG A 57 -9.21 17.73 -11.03
CA ARG A 57 -9.56 19.14 -10.78
C ARG A 57 -8.37 20.10 -10.86
N GLY A 58 -7.17 19.60 -11.17
CA GLY A 58 -5.95 20.40 -11.26
C GLY A 58 -5.28 20.68 -9.92
N ILE A 59 -5.58 19.91 -8.87
CA ILE A 59 -5.01 20.11 -7.53
C ILE A 59 -3.72 19.29 -7.42
N PRO A 60 -2.55 19.92 -7.18
CA PRO A 60 -1.30 19.21 -6.95
C PRO A 60 -1.26 18.63 -5.53
N SER A 61 -0.29 17.74 -5.26
CA SER A 61 -0.07 17.21 -3.92
C SER A 61 0.24 18.32 -2.90
N GLY A 62 -0.14 18.10 -1.64
CA GLY A 62 0.28 18.94 -0.52
C GLY A 62 1.79 18.91 -0.27
N SER A 63 2.26 19.64 0.75
CA SER A 63 3.69 19.78 1.09
C SER A 63 4.41 18.45 1.35
N GLY A 64 3.67 17.41 1.72
CA GLY A 64 4.18 16.06 1.94
C GLY A 64 4.17 15.14 0.72
N GLY A 65 3.77 15.60 -0.47
CA GLY A 65 3.44 14.67 -1.56
C GLY A 65 2.17 13.87 -1.27
N THR A 66 1.28 14.41 -0.43
CA THR A 66 0.07 13.74 0.03
C THR A 66 -1.19 14.39 -0.55
N PHE A 67 -2.23 13.59 -0.68
CA PHE A 67 -3.61 14.00 -0.92
C PHE A 67 -4.48 13.38 0.16
N SER A 68 -5.57 14.04 0.53
CA SER A 68 -6.48 13.59 1.58
C SER A 68 -7.95 13.64 1.15
N GLY A 69 -8.76 12.80 1.77
CA GLY A 69 -10.19 12.73 1.53
C GLY A 69 -10.50 12.50 0.04
N SER A 70 -11.43 13.28 -0.52
CA SER A 70 -11.82 13.15 -1.92
C SER A 70 -10.68 13.36 -2.95
N ASP A 71 -9.58 14.01 -2.57
CA ASP A 71 -8.42 14.20 -3.45
C ASP A 71 -7.46 13.01 -3.44
N ALA A 72 -7.60 12.10 -2.47
CA ALA A 72 -6.80 10.89 -2.33
C ALA A 72 -7.31 9.70 -3.18
N ASN A 73 -8.18 9.96 -4.15
CA ASN A 73 -8.91 8.93 -4.88
C ASN A 73 -7.98 7.93 -5.61
N LEU A 74 -7.99 6.67 -5.16
CA LEU A 74 -7.17 5.62 -5.75
C LEU A 74 -7.42 5.40 -7.26
N ASN A 75 -8.68 5.49 -7.72
CA ASN A 75 -8.99 5.24 -9.13
C ASN A 75 -8.41 6.31 -10.05
N ASP A 76 -8.48 7.58 -9.64
CA ASP A 76 -7.87 8.67 -10.39
C ASP A 76 -6.35 8.54 -10.44
N PHE A 77 -5.73 8.15 -9.33
CA PHE A 77 -4.29 7.89 -9.27
C PHE A 77 -3.90 6.71 -10.18
N LEU A 78 -4.62 5.60 -10.13
CA LEU A 78 -4.36 4.44 -10.99
C LEU A 78 -4.52 4.80 -12.47
N LYS A 79 -5.56 5.55 -12.83
CA LYS A 79 -5.76 6.02 -14.21
C LYS A 79 -4.55 6.84 -14.70
N TYR A 80 -4.01 7.69 -13.84
CA TYR A 80 -2.79 8.44 -14.13
C TYR A 80 -1.59 7.50 -14.32
N GLN A 81 -1.38 6.52 -13.43
CA GLN A 81 -0.26 5.57 -13.53
C GLN A 81 -0.33 4.70 -14.80
N TYR A 82 -1.53 4.22 -15.16
CA TYR A 82 -1.74 3.41 -16.36
C TYR A 82 -1.52 4.17 -17.67
N ALA A 83 -1.46 5.51 -17.66
CA ALA A 83 -1.13 6.28 -18.86
C ALA A 83 0.27 5.96 -19.42
N TYR A 84 1.18 5.46 -18.57
CA TYR A 84 2.54 5.07 -18.95
C TYR A 84 2.67 3.61 -19.42
N GLY A 85 1.62 2.80 -19.26
CA GLY A 85 1.60 1.41 -19.70
C GLY A 85 0.83 0.47 -18.77
N PRO A 86 0.64 -0.79 -19.18
CA PRO A 86 -0.21 -1.74 -18.45
C PRO A 86 0.45 -2.41 -17.24
N ASP A 87 1.78 -2.34 -17.08
CA ASP A 87 2.47 -3.01 -15.96
C ASP A 87 2.41 -2.17 -14.67
N VAL A 88 1.20 -1.96 -14.16
CA VAL A 88 0.93 -1.38 -12.85
C VAL A 88 0.33 -2.46 -11.95
N ARG A 89 0.81 -2.52 -10.71
CA ARG A 89 0.37 -3.50 -9.70
C ARG A 89 -0.10 -2.76 -8.46
N VAL A 90 -1.14 -3.29 -7.83
CA VAL A 90 -1.61 -2.87 -6.51
C VAL A 90 -1.46 -4.07 -5.59
N TYR A 91 -0.71 -3.90 -4.52
CA TYR A 91 -0.53 -4.89 -3.47
C TYR A 91 -1.20 -4.39 -2.20
N SER A 92 -2.32 -5.00 -1.84
CA SER A 92 -3.10 -4.61 -0.66
C SER A 92 -2.72 -5.48 0.52
N PHE A 93 -2.50 -4.85 1.67
CA PHE A 93 -2.16 -5.51 2.92
C PHE A 93 -3.06 -5.02 4.05
N GLU A 94 -3.59 -5.97 4.82
CA GLU A 94 -4.28 -5.67 6.07
C GLU A 94 -3.26 -5.26 7.14
N ILE A 95 -3.57 -4.19 7.85
CA ILE A 95 -2.76 -3.62 8.92
C ILE A 95 -3.63 -3.26 10.11
N THR A 96 -3.07 -3.34 11.32
CA THR A 96 -3.77 -2.89 12.53
C THR A 96 -3.89 -1.36 12.58
N PRO A 97 -4.82 -0.79 13.38
CA PRO A 97 -4.91 0.65 13.58
C PRO A 97 -3.61 1.31 14.06
N ASP A 98 -2.85 0.63 14.94
CA ASP A 98 -1.57 1.14 15.42
C ASP A 98 -0.50 1.15 14.31
N GLU A 99 -0.55 0.20 13.38
CA GLU A 99 0.35 0.14 12.22
C GLU A 99 -0.03 1.20 11.18
N ASP A 100 -1.32 1.38 10.91
CA ASP A 100 -1.83 2.47 10.07
C ASP A 100 -1.38 3.84 10.59
N LYS A 101 -1.59 4.08 11.88
CA LYS A 101 -1.16 5.31 12.53
C LYS A 101 0.35 5.52 12.38
N LYS A 102 1.18 4.49 12.60
CA LYS A 102 2.63 4.60 12.46
C LYS A 102 3.07 4.93 11.03
N ILE A 103 2.41 4.36 10.02
CA ILE A 103 2.73 4.67 8.63
C ILE A 103 2.36 6.13 8.32
N ARG A 104 1.21 6.62 8.79
CA ARG A 104 0.80 8.02 8.64
C ARG A 104 1.76 8.97 9.35
N ASP A 105 2.12 8.68 10.60
CA ASP A 105 3.11 9.45 11.36
C ASP A 105 4.45 9.50 10.60
N ASN A 106 4.92 8.36 10.06
CA ASN A 106 6.15 8.32 9.26
C ASN A 106 6.04 9.15 7.96
N ILE A 107 4.87 9.17 7.31
CA ILE A 107 4.63 9.99 6.10
C ILE A 107 4.68 11.47 6.46
N ASP A 108 4.06 11.88 7.57
CA ASP A 108 4.05 13.27 8.02
C ASP A 108 5.46 13.74 8.44
N GLU A 109 6.21 12.89 9.16
CA GLU A 109 7.59 13.19 9.58
C GLU A 109 8.57 13.25 8.39
N GLN A 110 8.44 12.34 7.42
CA GLN A 110 9.32 12.30 6.24
C GLN A 110 8.95 13.38 5.20
N GLY A 111 7.66 13.63 5.01
CA GLY A 111 7.14 14.48 3.95
C GLY A 111 7.37 13.92 2.55
N GLY A 112 7.40 14.83 1.58
CA GLY A 112 7.60 14.51 0.17
C GLY A 112 9.07 14.25 -0.17
N CYS A 113 9.30 13.73 -1.37
CA CYS A 113 10.64 13.41 -1.85
C CYS A 113 10.94 14.06 -3.20
N SER A 114 12.22 14.15 -3.53
CA SER A 114 12.64 14.57 -4.87
C SER A 114 12.19 13.53 -5.91
N PRO A 115 11.98 13.93 -7.18
CA PRO A 115 11.72 12.99 -8.26
C PRO A 115 12.73 11.84 -8.28
N LEU A 116 12.29 10.64 -8.67
CA LEU A 116 13.05 9.38 -8.70
C LEU A 116 13.34 8.74 -7.33
N TYR A 117 12.93 9.35 -6.21
CA TYR A 117 13.08 8.77 -4.87
C TYR A 117 11.79 8.14 -4.31
N CYS A 118 10.77 7.95 -5.14
CA CYS A 118 9.47 7.43 -4.72
C CYS A 118 9.57 6.09 -3.97
N ALA A 119 10.26 5.10 -4.55
CA ALA A 119 10.46 3.79 -3.91
C ALA A 119 11.21 3.89 -2.58
N LEU A 120 12.23 4.77 -2.51
CA LEU A 120 13.00 4.99 -1.28
C LEU A 120 12.06 5.46 -0.17
N CYS A 121 11.31 6.50 -0.46
CA CYS A 121 10.45 7.15 0.50
C CYS A 121 9.27 6.28 0.92
N SER A 122 8.62 5.61 -0.03
CA SER A 122 7.57 4.64 0.27
C SER A 122 8.11 3.46 1.10
N SER A 123 9.31 2.95 0.81
CA SER A 123 9.88 1.85 1.61
C SER A 123 10.26 2.29 3.02
N ASN A 124 10.76 3.51 3.20
CA ASN A 124 11.13 4.03 4.51
C ASN A 124 9.92 4.16 5.45
N VAL A 125 8.79 4.68 4.96
CA VAL A 125 7.59 4.86 5.80
C VAL A 125 6.90 3.55 6.17
N LEU A 126 7.09 2.51 5.37
CA LEU A 126 6.56 1.16 5.62
C LEU A 126 7.50 0.29 6.47
N ASN A 127 8.81 0.45 6.32
CA ASN A 127 9.79 -0.49 6.85
C ASN A 127 9.66 -0.68 8.38
N GLY A 128 9.65 -1.94 8.81
CA GLY A 128 9.55 -2.30 10.23
C GLY A 128 8.11 -2.40 10.76
N ILE A 129 7.10 -2.11 9.95
CA ILE A 129 5.69 -2.07 10.37
C ILE A 129 4.94 -3.27 9.78
N GLY A 130 4.23 -4.04 10.62
CA GLY A 130 3.33 -5.11 10.19
C GLY A 130 3.91 -6.09 9.15
N PRO A 131 3.26 -6.27 7.98
CA PRO A 131 3.76 -7.11 6.89
C PRO A 131 5.15 -6.70 6.36
N PHE A 132 5.55 -5.45 6.58
CA PHE A 132 6.78 -4.84 6.09
C PHE A 132 7.94 -4.87 7.09
N LYS A 133 7.86 -5.69 8.15
CA LYS A 133 8.88 -5.82 9.21
C LYS A 133 10.33 -6.00 8.72
N THR A 134 10.51 -6.59 7.55
CA THR A 134 11.82 -6.88 6.96
C THR A 134 12.04 -6.21 5.59
N LEU A 135 11.21 -5.22 5.24
CA LEU A 135 11.23 -4.59 3.92
C LEU A 135 12.57 -3.93 3.60
N GLY A 136 13.18 -3.28 4.58
CA GLY A 136 14.39 -2.50 4.42
C GLY A 136 14.18 -1.29 3.49
N THR A 137 15.31 -0.76 3.01
CA THR A 137 15.35 0.39 2.11
C THR A 137 15.39 -0.05 0.66
N ILE A 138 14.40 0.37 -0.14
CA ILE A 138 14.26 0.00 -1.54
C ILE A 138 14.43 1.23 -2.42
N ARG A 139 15.34 1.20 -3.39
CA ARG A 139 15.66 2.40 -4.19
C ARG A 139 14.96 2.49 -5.54
N THR A 140 14.29 1.43 -5.98
CA THR A 140 13.72 1.37 -7.34
C THR A 140 12.30 0.80 -7.34
N PRO A 141 11.44 1.23 -8.29
CA PRO A 141 10.09 0.66 -8.45
C PRO A 141 10.10 -0.86 -8.67
N TRP A 142 11.02 -1.38 -9.50
CA TRP A 142 11.18 -2.82 -9.70
C TRP A 142 11.55 -3.57 -8.41
N GLY A 143 12.44 -3.00 -7.61
CA GLY A 143 12.80 -3.57 -6.31
C GLY A 143 11.60 -3.59 -5.35
N MET A 144 10.74 -2.56 -5.42
CA MET A 144 9.52 -2.51 -4.62
C MET A 144 8.53 -3.59 -5.08
N ASN A 145 8.35 -3.74 -6.39
CA ASN A 145 7.53 -4.80 -6.97
C ASN A 145 7.98 -6.20 -6.50
N ASP A 146 9.29 -6.47 -6.53
CA ASP A 146 9.85 -7.74 -6.08
C ASP A 146 9.67 -7.95 -4.57
N ALA A 147 9.83 -6.89 -3.77
CA ALA A 147 9.61 -6.94 -2.34
C ALA A 147 8.13 -7.24 -2.01
N MET A 148 7.18 -6.57 -2.65
CA MET A 148 5.76 -6.79 -2.41
C MET A 148 5.33 -8.21 -2.76
N LYS A 149 5.83 -8.76 -3.88
CA LYS A 149 5.59 -10.17 -4.25
C LYS A 149 6.09 -11.15 -3.19
N LYS A 150 7.26 -10.89 -2.59
CA LYS A 150 7.81 -11.74 -1.52
C LYS A 150 7.01 -11.65 -0.23
N ILE A 151 6.48 -10.48 0.11
CA ILE A 151 5.62 -10.32 1.29
C ILE A 151 4.28 -11.02 1.08
N LEU A 152 3.67 -10.85 -0.09
CA LEU A 152 2.38 -11.46 -0.42
C LEU A 152 2.50 -12.99 -0.60
N TYR A 153 3.60 -13.44 -1.20
CA TYR A 153 3.90 -14.84 -1.47
C TYR A 153 5.27 -15.20 -0.88
N PRO A 154 5.34 -15.41 0.45
CA PRO A 154 6.60 -15.75 1.09
C PRO A 154 7.12 -17.06 0.50
N THR A 155 8.36 -17.03 0.01
CA THR A 155 9.04 -18.27 -0.40
C THR A 155 9.25 -19.11 0.85
N PRO A 156 8.80 -20.38 0.87
CA PRO A 156 9.06 -21.25 2.00
C PRO A 156 10.56 -21.30 2.23
N ASN A 157 11.00 -21.09 3.47
CA ASN A 157 12.36 -21.45 3.87
C ASN A 157 12.47 -22.97 3.79
N LEU A 158 12.79 -23.50 2.60
CA LEU A 158 13.20 -24.88 2.48
C LEU A 158 14.51 -25.02 3.26
N PRO A 159 14.55 -25.85 4.33
CA PRO A 159 15.79 -26.06 5.06
C PRO A 159 16.84 -26.58 4.07
N PHE A 160 18.06 -26.02 4.16
CA PHE A 160 19.22 -26.43 3.38
C PHE A 160 19.33 -27.96 3.42
N GLY A 161 19.06 -28.63 2.30
CA GLY A 161 19.09 -30.10 2.18
C GLY A 161 17.76 -30.80 1.84
N SER A 162 16.63 -30.09 1.69
CA SER A 162 15.36 -30.69 1.26
C SER A 162 15.23 -30.82 -0.27
N TRP A 163 16.18 -31.51 -0.89
CA TRP A 163 15.92 -32.18 -2.18
C TRP A 163 15.53 -33.61 -1.85
N LEU A 164 14.24 -33.94 -1.99
CA LEU A 164 13.66 -35.27 -2.19
C LEU A 164 12.22 -35.20 -1.70
N ILE A 165 11.27 -34.89 -2.58
CA ILE A 165 10.17 -35.80 -2.94
C ILE A 165 9.67 -35.36 -4.32
N SER A 166 10.02 -36.10 -5.37
CA SER A 166 9.23 -36.07 -6.60
C SER A 166 7.86 -36.66 -6.30
N PRO A 167 6.73 -36.09 -6.75
CA PRO A 167 5.54 -36.88 -6.86
C PRO A 167 5.72 -37.78 -8.08
N ALA A 168 6.04 -39.04 -7.84
CA ALA A 168 5.43 -40.08 -8.63
C ALA A 168 3.95 -40.07 -8.25
N PHE A 169 3.08 -39.71 -9.19
CA PHE A 169 1.81 -40.35 -9.56
C PHE A 169 1.05 -39.42 -10.51
#